data_AF-A0A177F0X4-F1
#
_entry.id   AF-A0A177F0X4-F1
#
_cell.length_a   1.000
_cell.length_b   1.000
_cell.length_c   1.000
_cell.angle_alpha   90.00
_cell.angle_beta   90.00
_cell.angle_gamma   90.00
#
_symmetry.space_group_name_H-M   'P 1'
#
loop_
_entity.id
_entity.type
_entity.pdbx_description
1 polymer ?
#
loop_
_entity_poly.entity_id
_entity_poly.type
_entity_poly.pdbx_seq_one_letter_code
_entity_poly.pdbx_strand_id
1 'polypeptide(L)'
;MELLAELESMALNILDVPEEGDGTLEADVARWQRLFGFEKADARRRIEEYRSDYSRVRISDELWATVKTRKEAEEYDREAYEYSLKNQPQALSPTSSATVSGTFIVQLMEPLDSPEKIKDVAGLAEAPLIVTGVGEHGQANFCQIDGGTRAKLLDWVAEHHSGFQPTIVRLTKAKKDLCSRSIAPTLAHDSTLPQNRLDDEKDMPRPSQDEYPVLYFFYGTLADPKVLKHHLNLDTEPSLVPASIQDGEVRHWAKYRALVDAPGSAKVFGSAFLVRSRDQEDALRFYETDRYEVVRCRIFTEDGVHQGLTFRFEGWPG
;
A
#
# COMPACT_ATOMS: atom_id res chain seq x y z
N MET A 1 10.40 10.87 8.97
CA MET A 1 11.54 10.05 8.52
C MET A 1 11.66 10.00 6.98
N GLU A 2 10.70 10.54 6.20
CA GLU A 2 10.75 10.63 4.72
C GLU A 2 11.77 11.64 4.18
N LEU A 3 11.91 12.80 4.85
CA LEU A 3 12.75 13.90 4.38
C LEU A 3 14.23 13.51 4.19
N LEU A 4 14.76 12.62 5.02
CA LEU A 4 16.16 12.17 4.90
C LEU A 4 16.37 11.24 3.70
N ALA A 5 15.42 10.35 3.41
CA ALA A 5 15.49 9.45 2.26
C ALA A 5 15.31 10.20 0.94
N GLU A 6 14.45 11.23 0.91
CA GLU A 6 14.31 12.12 -0.25
C GLU A 6 15.57 12.94 -0.48
N LEU A 7 16.18 13.48 0.59
CA LEU A 7 17.45 14.21 0.50
C LEU A 7 18.61 13.30 0.05
N GLU A 8 18.66 12.05 0.51
CA GLU A 8 19.64 11.06 0.05
C GLU A 8 19.43 10.70 -1.44
N SER A 9 18.17 10.54 -1.88
CA SER A 9 17.83 10.32 -3.28
C SER A 9 18.22 11.50 -4.17
N MET A 10 17.95 12.74 -3.73
CA MET A 10 18.34 13.95 -4.44
C MET A 10 19.86 14.11 -4.48
N ALA A 11 20.56 13.80 -3.39
CA ALA A 11 22.02 13.83 -3.34
C ALA A 11 22.65 12.81 -4.32
N LEU A 12 22.08 11.61 -4.43
CA LEU A 12 22.52 10.62 -5.42
C LEU A 12 22.28 11.08 -6.86
N ASN A 13 21.18 11.79 -7.13
CA ASN A 13 20.90 12.36 -8.46
C ASN A 13 21.89 13.49 -8.82
N ILE A 14 22.41 14.23 -7.84
CA ILE A 14 23.44 15.27 -8.03
C ILE A 14 24.81 14.66 -8.31
N LEU A 15 25.17 13.58 -7.62
CA LEU A 15 26.48 12.91 -7.76
C LEU A 15 26.64 12.17 -9.10
N ASP A 16 25.54 11.79 -9.75
CA ASP A 16 25.53 11.05 -11.02
C ASP A 16 25.40 11.98 -12.25
N VAL A 17 25.37 13.31 -12.05
CA VAL A 17 25.50 14.28 -13.15
C VAL A 17 26.94 14.21 -13.64
N PRO A 18 27.21 13.77 -14.89
CA PRO A 18 28.57 13.74 -15.41
C PRO A 18 29.16 15.16 -15.36
N GLU A 19 30.38 15.31 -14.85
CA GLU A 19 31.12 16.57 -14.99
C GLU A 19 31.12 16.94 -16.48
N GLU A 20 30.63 18.14 -16.83
CA GLU A 20 30.39 18.57 -18.20
C GLU A 20 31.68 18.60 -19.01
N GLY A 21 32.01 17.47 -19.64
CA GLY A 21 32.91 17.39 -20.77
C GLY A 21 32.10 17.42 -22.06
N ASP A 22 32.44 18.32 -22.98
CA ASP A 22 31.77 18.48 -24.29
C ASP A 22 31.66 17.15 -25.08
N GLY A 23 32.56 16.20 -24.83
CA GLY A 23 32.58 14.88 -25.47
C GLY A 23 31.55 13.85 -24.99
N THR A 24 31.04 13.94 -23.74
CA THR A 24 30.01 13.00 -23.25
C THR A 24 28.61 13.44 -23.67
N LEU A 25 28.35 14.74 -23.63
CA LEU A 25 27.06 15.33 -24.03
C LEU A 25 26.76 15.10 -25.52
N GLU A 26 27.73 15.23 -26.41
CA GLU A 26 27.54 14.95 -27.84
C GLU A 26 27.25 13.45 -28.13
N ALA A 27 27.87 12.54 -27.37
CA ALA A 27 27.61 11.11 -27.50
C ALA A 27 26.19 10.75 -27.02
N ASP A 28 25.73 11.37 -25.94
CA ASP A 28 24.39 11.17 -25.39
C ASP A 28 23.33 11.78 -26.29
N VAL A 29 23.58 12.96 -26.85
CA VAL A 29 22.72 13.58 -27.88
C VAL A 29 22.60 12.65 -29.08
N ALA A 30 23.70 12.14 -29.64
CA ALA A 30 23.65 11.21 -30.77
C ALA A 30 22.90 9.90 -30.45
N ARG A 31 22.97 9.43 -29.20
CA ARG A 31 22.20 8.27 -28.73
C ARG A 31 20.70 8.58 -28.67
N TRP A 32 20.31 9.69 -28.07
CA TRP A 32 18.91 10.09 -27.94
C TRP A 32 18.26 10.42 -29.28
N GLN A 33 19.02 10.93 -30.25
CA GLN A 33 18.56 11.07 -31.63
C GLN A 33 18.22 9.72 -32.27
N ARG A 34 19.04 8.68 -32.04
CA ARG A 34 18.79 7.32 -32.57
C ARG A 34 17.64 6.61 -31.85
N LEU A 35 17.56 6.74 -30.52
CA LEU A 35 16.57 6.04 -29.70
C LEU A 35 15.17 6.65 -29.78
N PHE A 36 15.07 7.99 -29.81
CA PHE A 36 13.79 8.70 -29.70
C PHE A 36 13.41 9.49 -30.96
N GLY A 37 14.28 9.52 -31.98
CA GLY A 37 14.02 10.24 -33.23
C GLY A 37 14.01 11.76 -33.08
N PHE A 38 14.61 12.32 -32.01
CA PHE A 38 14.66 13.75 -31.80
C PHE A 38 15.65 14.45 -32.75
N GLU A 39 15.38 15.72 -33.07
CA GLU A 39 16.37 16.59 -33.68
C GLU A 39 17.48 16.93 -32.67
N LYS A 40 18.69 17.26 -33.15
CA LYS A 40 19.89 17.45 -32.31
C LYS A 40 19.67 18.49 -31.20
N ALA A 41 19.05 19.62 -31.53
CA ALA A 41 18.75 20.68 -30.58
C ALA A 41 17.70 20.25 -29.54
N ASP A 42 16.75 19.43 -29.97
CA ASP A 42 15.66 18.92 -29.15
C ASP A 42 16.11 17.80 -28.20
N ALA A 43 17.02 16.94 -28.64
CA ALA A 43 17.68 15.93 -27.81
C ALA A 43 18.52 16.58 -26.71
N ARG A 44 19.32 17.60 -27.06
CA ARG A 44 20.13 18.36 -26.09
C ARG A 44 19.26 19.00 -25.02
N ARG A 45 18.22 19.75 -25.43
CA ARG A 45 17.29 20.41 -24.48
C ARG A 45 16.67 19.42 -23.51
N ARG A 46 16.24 18.25 -24.00
CA ARG A 46 15.60 17.21 -23.18
C ARG A 46 16.56 16.50 -22.24
N ILE A 47 17.81 16.30 -22.64
CA ILE A 47 18.86 15.78 -21.75
C ILE A 47 19.15 16.79 -20.65
N GLU A 48 19.32 18.07 -20.98
CA GLU A 48 19.57 19.14 -20.00
C GLU A 48 18.42 19.29 -19.01
N GLU A 49 17.18 19.27 -19.49
CA GLU A 49 15.97 19.32 -18.67
C GLU A 49 15.86 18.09 -17.74
N TYR A 50 16.15 16.88 -18.27
CA TYR A 50 16.12 15.65 -17.49
C TYR A 50 17.25 15.59 -16.44
N ARG A 51 18.44 16.09 -16.77
CA ARG A 51 19.58 16.16 -15.85
C ARG A 51 19.38 17.19 -14.74
N SER A 52 18.67 18.29 -15.04
CA SER A 52 18.32 19.36 -14.10
C SER A 52 17.18 18.99 -13.14
N ASP A 53 16.43 17.91 -13.41
CA ASP A 53 15.40 17.38 -12.52
C ASP A 53 16.02 16.47 -11.44
N TYR A 54 16.45 17.08 -10.33
CA TYR A 54 17.03 16.35 -9.18
C TYR A 54 16.00 15.50 -8.42
N SER A 55 14.70 15.67 -8.70
CA SER A 55 13.61 14.88 -8.12
C SER A 55 13.26 13.65 -8.96
N ARG A 56 13.98 13.39 -10.06
CA ARG A 56 13.69 12.28 -10.96
C ARG A 56 13.74 10.92 -10.24
N VAL A 57 12.76 10.08 -10.58
CA VAL A 57 12.66 8.71 -10.06
C VAL A 57 13.74 7.86 -10.74
N ARG A 58 14.76 7.49 -9.97
CA ARG A 58 15.88 6.66 -10.43
C ARG A 58 15.51 5.19 -10.36
N ILE A 59 15.90 4.41 -11.36
CA ILE A 59 15.86 2.95 -11.28
C ILE A 59 16.91 2.50 -10.26
N SER A 60 16.62 1.58 -9.35
CA SER A 60 17.62 1.10 -8.39
C SER A 60 18.79 0.39 -9.10
N ASP A 61 19.99 0.41 -8.51
CA ASP A 61 21.17 -0.24 -9.11
C ASP A 61 20.95 -1.74 -9.35
N GLU A 62 20.21 -2.39 -8.45
CA GLU A 62 19.82 -3.81 -8.53
C GLU A 62 18.86 -4.07 -9.70
N LEU A 63 17.87 -3.19 -9.89
CA LEU A 63 16.94 -3.29 -11.01
C LEU A 63 17.66 -2.99 -12.34
N TRP A 64 18.55 -2.00 -12.37
CA TRP A 64 19.37 -1.70 -13.55
C TRP A 64 20.28 -2.88 -13.90
N ALA A 65 20.97 -3.48 -12.93
CA ALA A 65 21.83 -4.65 -13.17
C ALA A 65 21.09 -5.82 -13.83
N THR A 66 19.79 -5.98 -13.52
CA THR A 66 18.94 -7.03 -14.08
C THR A 66 18.56 -6.77 -15.54
N VAL A 67 18.36 -5.51 -15.93
CA VAL A 67 17.91 -5.13 -17.29
C VAL A 67 19.05 -4.67 -18.21
N LYS A 68 20.21 -4.34 -17.65
CA LYS A 68 21.37 -3.73 -18.32
C LYS A 68 21.76 -4.47 -19.60
N THR A 69 22.01 -5.78 -19.52
CA THR A 69 22.47 -6.59 -20.68
C THR A 69 21.49 -6.55 -21.85
N ARG A 70 20.18 -6.57 -21.56
CA ARG A 70 19.14 -6.49 -22.59
C ARG A 70 19.05 -5.07 -23.16
N LYS A 71 19.11 -4.06 -22.28
CA LYS A 71 18.89 -2.66 -22.67
C LYS A 71 20.09 -2.06 -23.41
N GLU A 72 21.31 -2.41 -23.02
CA GLU A 72 22.52 -2.05 -23.78
C GLU A 72 22.55 -2.70 -25.17
N ALA A 73 21.98 -3.90 -25.32
CA ALA A 73 21.80 -4.53 -26.64
C ALA A 73 20.75 -3.81 -27.51
N GLU A 74 19.81 -3.10 -26.88
CA GLU A 74 18.85 -2.19 -27.52
C GLU A 74 19.41 -0.75 -27.66
N GLU A 75 20.72 -0.55 -27.45
CA GLU A 75 21.46 0.73 -27.43
C GLU A 75 21.07 1.72 -26.31
N TYR A 76 20.26 1.29 -25.34
CA TYR A 76 19.90 2.10 -24.18
C TYR A 76 21.01 2.10 -23.13
N ASP A 77 21.35 3.28 -22.63
CA ASP A 77 22.02 3.44 -21.34
C ASP A 77 20.97 3.65 -20.23
N ARG A 78 21.44 3.72 -18.98
CA ARG A 78 20.55 3.86 -17.82
C ARG A 78 19.68 5.13 -17.93
N GLU A 79 20.28 6.24 -18.33
CA GLU A 79 19.61 7.53 -18.44
C GLU A 79 18.55 7.55 -19.54
N ALA A 80 18.89 7.06 -20.75
CA ALA A 80 17.92 6.94 -21.84
C ALA A 80 16.82 5.94 -21.48
N TYR A 81 17.12 4.87 -20.75
CA TYR A 81 16.11 3.91 -20.34
C TYR A 81 15.13 4.50 -19.32
N GLU A 82 15.62 5.19 -18.30
CA GLU A 82 14.79 5.90 -17.32
C GLU A 82 13.94 6.99 -18.00
N TYR A 83 14.54 7.77 -18.91
CA TYR A 83 13.83 8.74 -19.72
C TYR A 83 12.73 8.10 -20.58
N SER A 84 12.99 6.93 -21.17
CA SER A 84 12.01 6.19 -21.96
C SER A 84 10.82 5.69 -21.13
N LEU A 85 11.05 5.32 -19.87
CA LEU A 85 9.98 4.94 -18.95
C LEU A 85 9.10 6.13 -18.57
N LYS A 86 9.71 7.30 -18.33
CA LYS A 86 8.99 8.54 -17.99
C LYS A 86 8.18 9.06 -19.19
N ASN A 87 8.72 8.93 -20.40
CA ASN A 87 8.20 9.59 -21.59
C ASN A 87 7.59 8.63 -22.64
N GLN A 88 7.47 7.33 -22.35
CA GLN A 88 6.68 6.43 -23.18
C GLN A 88 5.24 6.98 -23.22
N PRO A 89 4.69 7.31 -24.40
CA PRO A 89 3.25 7.35 -24.51
C PRO A 89 2.83 5.94 -24.16
N GLN A 90 2.02 5.77 -23.11
CA GLN A 90 1.39 4.50 -22.82
C GLN A 90 0.78 4.00 -24.12
N ALA A 91 1.45 3.04 -24.78
CA ALA A 91 0.82 2.27 -25.81
C ALA A 91 -0.42 1.72 -25.13
N LEU A 92 -1.58 2.09 -25.65
CA LEU A 92 -2.89 1.58 -25.27
C LEU A 92 -2.86 0.07 -25.39
N SER A 93 -2.31 -0.57 -24.37
CA SER A 93 -2.77 -1.86 -23.93
C SER A 93 -4.23 -1.61 -23.56
N PRO A 94 -5.19 -2.43 -24.02
CA PRO A 94 -6.56 -2.37 -23.54
C PRO A 94 -6.60 -2.95 -22.12
N THR A 95 -5.75 -2.45 -21.25
CA THR A 95 -5.98 -2.45 -19.82
C THR A 95 -6.81 -1.22 -19.60
N SER A 96 -8.10 -1.45 -19.39
CA SER A 96 -8.97 -0.70 -18.48
C SER A 96 -8.31 0.54 -17.90
N SER A 97 -8.96 1.71 -17.99
CA SER A 97 -8.83 2.76 -16.99
C SER A 97 -8.45 2.08 -15.68
N ALA A 98 -7.19 2.21 -15.25
CA ALA A 98 -6.75 1.54 -14.04
C ALA A 98 -7.47 2.31 -12.94
N THR A 99 -8.72 1.92 -12.71
CA THR A 99 -9.46 2.14 -11.49
C THR A 99 -8.43 1.84 -10.44
N VAL A 100 -7.93 2.87 -9.76
CA VAL A 100 -6.98 2.66 -8.69
C VAL A 100 -7.75 1.86 -7.67
N SER A 101 -7.58 0.53 -7.69
CA SER A 101 -8.30 -0.38 -6.83
C SER A 101 -7.91 -0.03 -5.41
N GLY A 102 -8.85 0.57 -4.69
CA GLY A 102 -8.56 1.21 -3.42
C GLY A 102 -9.79 1.93 -2.90
N THR A 103 -9.85 2.03 -1.58
CA THR A 103 -10.83 2.85 -0.89
C THR A 103 -10.24 4.25 -0.76
N PHE A 104 -11.04 5.28 -1.04
CA PHE A 104 -10.68 6.68 -0.82
C PHE A 104 -11.71 7.34 0.07
N ILE A 105 -11.32 8.41 0.74
CA ILE A 105 -12.24 9.30 1.44
C ILE A 105 -12.18 10.67 0.78
N VAL A 106 -13.34 11.26 0.52
CA VAL A 106 -13.47 12.64 0.04
C VAL A 106 -14.05 13.50 1.14
N GLN A 107 -13.45 14.66 1.41
CA GLN A 107 -14.00 15.61 2.37
C GLN A 107 -15.28 16.24 1.82
N LEU A 108 -16.34 16.25 2.62
CA LEU A 108 -17.57 16.95 2.29
C LEU A 108 -17.37 18.45 2.50
N MET A 109 -17.34 19.19 1.40
CA MET A 109 -17.23 20.65 1.37
C MET A 109 -17.96 21.17 0.13
N GLU A 110 -18.56 22.36 0.19
CA GLU A 110 -19.20 22.94 -1.00
C GLU A 110 -18.20 22.98 -2.17
N PRO A 111 -18.55 22.45 -3.35
CA PRO A 111 -19.89 22.06 -3.84
C PRO A 111 -20.32 20.60 -3.62
N LEU A 112 -19.45 19.75 -3.04
CA LEU A 112 -19.68 18.34 -2.67
C LEU A 112 -19.96 18.19 -1.16
N ASP A 113 -20.92 18.94 -0.64
CA ASP A 113 -21.27 19.01 0.79
C ASP A 113 -22.18 17.86 1.27
N SER A 114 -22.68 17.03 0.36
CA SER A 114 -23.65 15.95 0.69
C SER A 114 -23.33 14.64 -0.05
N PRO A 115 -23.50 13.47 0.61
CA PRO A 115 -23.28 12.16 -0.01
C PRO A 115 -24.22 11.90 -1.18
N GLU A 116 -25.40 12.52 -1.21
CA GLU A 116 -26.36 12.45 -2.32
C GLU A 116 -25.79 13.11 -3.58
N LYS A 117 -25.08 14.24 -3.45
CA LYS A 117 -24.40 14.87 -4.60
C LYS A 117 -23.29 13.99 -5.14
N ILE A 118 -22.54 13.33 -4.26
CA ILE A 118 -21.52 12.36 -4.68
C ILE A 118 -22.18 11.18 -5.39
N LYS A 119 -23.32 10.70 -4.88
CA LYS A 119 -24.10 9.64 -5.53
C LYS A 119 -24.55 10.05 -6.93
N ASP A 120 -25.11 11.25 -7.08
CA ASP A 120 -25.61 11.76 -8.37
C ASP A 120 -24.48 11.98 -9.38
N VAL A 121 -23.37 12.56 -8.94
CA VAL A 121 -22.18 12.80 -9.79
C VAL A 121 -21.52 11.49 -10.22
N ALA A 122 -21.43 10.52 -9.32
CA ALA A 122 -20.79 9.24 -9.61
C ALA A 122 -21.72 8.21 -10.26
N GLY A 123 -23.03 8.47 -10.29
CA GLY A 123 -24.05 7.52 -10.73
C GLY A 123 -24.08 6.26 -9.86
N LEU A 124 -23.91 6.41 -8.54
CA LEU A 124 -23.92 5.29 -7.58
C LEU A 124 -25.37 4.83 -7.31
N ALA A 125 -25.56 3.52 -7.16
CA ALA A 125 -26.86 2.95 -6.81
C ALA A 125 -27.30 3.35 -5.38
N GLU A 126 -26.33 3.45 -4.46
CA GLU A 126 -26.54 3.75 -3.04
C GLU A 126 -25.64 4.90 -2.59
N ALA A 127 -26.05 5.62 -1.55
CA ALA A 127 -25.28 6.74 -1.02
C ALA A 127 -24.00 6.23 -0.31
N PRO A 128 -22.83 6.84 -0.56
CA PRO A 128 -21.58 6.41 0.06
C PRO A 128 -21.60 6.63 1.57
N LEU A 129 -20.88 5.77 2.28
CA LEU A 129 -20.83 5.76 3.74
C LEU A 129 -20.13 7.03 4.25
N ILE A 130 -20.77 7.74 5.18
CA ILE A 130 -20.21 8.92 5.82
C ILE A 130 -19.32 8.47 6.97
N VAL A 131 -18.07 8.94 6.97
CA VAL A 131 -17.12 8.77 8.06
C VAL A 131 -16.82 10.14 8.63
N THR A 132 -16.96 10.29 9.94
CA THR A 132 -16.67 11.56 10.60
C THR A 132 -15.27 11.52 11.18
N GLY A 133 -14.43 12.49 10.81
CA GLY A 133 -13.11 12.67 11.39
C GLY A 133 -13.12 13.81 12.40
N VAL A 134 -12.50 13.61 13.55
CA VAL A 134 -12.24 14.67 14.53
C VAL A 134 -10.76 14.99 14.45
N GLY A 135 -10.44 16.20 13.99
CA GLY A 135 -9.07 16.71 13.92
C GLY A 135 -8.84 17.84 14.93
N GLU A 136 -7.62 18.36 14.96
CA GLU A 136 -7.24 19.50 15.83
C GLU A 136 -8.05 20.77 15.56
N HIS A 137 -8.63 20.89 14.36
CA HIS A 137 -9.42 22.04 13.92
C HIS A 137 -10.94 21.81 13.96
N GLY A 138 -11.39 20.71 14.56
CA GLY A 138 -12.82 20.39 14.72
C GLY A 138 -13.25 19.13 13.95
N GLN A 139 -14.56 18.98 13.82
CA GLN A 139 -15.21 17.83 13.20
C GLN A 139 -15.34 18.05 11.69
N ALA A 140 -14.86 17.12 10.89
CA ALA A 140 -14.99 17.12 9.43
C ALA A 140 -15.71 15.84 8.98
N ASN A 141 -16.60 15.98 8.00
CA ASN A 141 -17.31 14.84 7.41
C ASN A 141 -16.62 14.41 6.13
N PHE A 142 -16.43 13.10 5.99
CA PHE A 142 -15.84 12.47 4.82
C PHE A 142 -16.80 11.43 4.24
N CYS A 143 -16.72 11.18 2.95
CA CYS A 143 -17.43 10.09 2.28
C CYS A 143 -16.45 9.06 1.75
N GLN A 144 -16.71 7.78 2.04
CA GLN A 144 -15.94 6.67 1.52
C GLN A 144 -16.36 6.35 0.08
N ILE A 145 -15.41 6.38 -0.85
CA ILE A 145 -15.62 6.16 -2.28
C ILE A 145 -14.62 5.12 -2.83
N ASP A 146 -14.99 4.46 -3.92
CA ASP A 146 -14.08 3.56 -4.65
C ASP A 146 -13.26 4.31 -5.71
N GLY A 147 -12.26 3.64 -6.29
CA GLY A 147 -11.43 4.20 -7.35
C GLY A 147 -12.20 4.63 -8.60
N GLY A 148 -13.34 3.99 -8.89
CA GLY A 148 -14.18 4.31 -10.05
C GLY A 148 -14.96 5.60 -9.84
N THR A 149 -15.54 5.76 -8.65
CA THR A 149 -16.20 6.98 -8.18
C THR A 149 -15.22 8.15 -8.12
N ARG A 150 -14.00 7.91 -7.65
CA ARG A 150 -12.94 8.93 -7.63
C ARG A 150 -12.67 9.50 -9.03
N ALA A 151 -12.57 8.65 -10.05
CA ALA A 151 -12.33 9.10 -11.42
C ALA A 151 -13.48 10.00 -11.91
N LYS A 152 -14.72 9.54 -11.76
CA LYS A 152 -15.92 10.29 -12.15
C LYS A 152 -16.05 11.64 -11.42
N LEU A 153 -15.71 11.69 -10.13
CA LEU A 153 -15.71 12.93 -9.36
C LEU A 153 -14.68 13.92 -9.88
N LEU A 154 -13.48 13.45 -10.22
CA LEU A 154 -12.43 14.32 -10.79
C LEU A 154 -12.82 14.84 -12.18
N ASP A 155 -13.41 13.99 -13.03
CA ASP A 155 -13.93 14.39 -14.34
C ASP A 155 -15.03 15.45 -14.19
N TRP A 156 -15.97 15.25 -13.27
CA TRP A 156 -17.05 16.22 -13.01
C TRP A 156 -16.53 17.56 -12.48
N VAL A 157 -15.57 17.54 -11.55
CA VAL A 157 -14.94 18.77 -11.03
C VAL A 157 -14.19 19.51 -12.15
N ALA A 158 -13.49 18.79 -13.02
CA ALA A 158 -12.81 19.39 -14.16
C ALA A 158 -13.78 20.06 -15.14
N GLU A 159 -14.97 19.48 -15.34
CA GLU A 159 -16.01 20.01 -16.22
C GLU A 159 -16.80 21.19 -15.62
N HIS A 160 -17.14 21.14 -14.33
CA HIS A 160 -18.10 22.08 -13.72
C HIS A 160 -17.45 23.09 -12.76
N HIS A 161 -16.28 22.78 -12.19
CA HIS A 161 -15.64 23.58 -11.14
C HIS A 161 -14.11 23.59 -11.24
N SER A 162 -13.56 24.20 -12.30
CA SER A 162 -12.10 24.29 -12.54
C SER A 162 -11.28 25.02 -11.46
N GLY A 163 -11.93 25.72 -10.52
CA GLY A 163 -11.29 26.38 -9.37
C GLY A 163 -11.38 25.62 -8.05
N PHE A 164 -12.03 24.45 -8.01
CA PHE A 164 -12.23 23.66 -6.80
C PHE A 164 -11.38 22.40 -6.86
N GLN A 165 -10.56 22.15 -5.81
CA GLN A 165 -9.79 20.92 -5.68
C GLN A 165 -10.36 20.10 -4.51
N PRO A 166 -11.07 18.98 -4.77
CA PRO A 166 -11.59 18.15 -3.70
C PRO A 166 -10.43 17.50 -2.93
N THR A 167 -10.51 17.51 -1.60
CA THR A 167 -9.57 16.77 -0.74
C THR A 167 -9.94 15.29 -0.75
N ILE A 168 -9.25 14.52 -1.60
CA ILE A 168 -9.41 13.07 -1.70
C ILE A 168 -8.16 12.39 -1.15
N VAL A 169 -8.33 11.58 -0.11
CA VAL A 169 -7.23 10.83 0.53
C VAL A 169 -7.45 9.35 0.31
N ARG A 170 -6.39 8.62 -0.07
CA ARG A 170 -6.46 7.16 -0.15
C ARG A 170 -6.52 6.57 1.26
N LEU A 171 -7.52 5.74 1.50
CA LEU A 171 -7.68 5.03 2.75
C LEU A 171 -6.92 3.71 2.68
N THR A 172 -5.72 3.69 3.23
CA THR A 172 -4.90 2.47 3.31
C THR A 172 -5.22 1.73 4.60
N LYS A 173 -6.07 0.70 4.51
CA LYS A 173 -6.52 -0.10 5.66
C LYS A 173 -6.32 -1.58 5.35
N ALA A 174 -5.75 -2.33 6.29
CA ALA A 174 -5.58 -3.77 6.15
C ALA A 174 -6.94 -4.44 5.94
N LYS A 175 -7.04 -5.33 4.95
CA LYS A 175 -8.29 -6.05 4.67
C LYS A 175 -8.60 -7.03 5.79
N LYS A 176 -9.88 -7.27 6.04
CA LYS A 176 -10.35 -8.30 6.98
C LYS A 176 -11.63 -8.84 6.40
N ASP A 177 -11.54 -9.99 5.74
CA ASP A 177 -12.66 -10.63 5.03
C ASP A 177 -12.81 -12.06 5.53
N LEU A 178 -13.09 -12.21 6.83
CA LEU A 178 -13.20 -13.52 7.47
C LEU A 178 -14.49 -14.22 7.03
N CYS A 179 -14.34 -15.41 6.43
CA CYS A 179 -15.49 -16.20 6.02
C CYS A 179 -16.20 -16.78 7.25
N SER A 180 -17.54 -16.72 7.26
CA SER A 180 -18.36 -17.32 8.31
C SER A 180 -18.59 -18.82 8.14
N ARG A 181 -18.37 -19.34 6.92
CA ARG A 181 -18.63 -20.74 6.54
C ARG A 181 -17.38 -21.53 6.19
N SER A 182 -16.21 -20.90 6.30
CA SER A 182 -14.91 -21.49 6.00
C SER A 182 -13.87 -20.90 6.93
N ILE A 183 -12.82 -21.67 7.22
CA ILE A 183 -11.67 -21.19 7.98
C ILE A 183 -10.93 -20.05 7.25
N ALA A 184 -11.17 -19.84 5.95
CA ALA A 184 -10.54 -18.78 5.18
C ALA A 184 -10.83 -17.35 5.72
N PRO A 185 -9.84 -16.44 5.66
CA PRO A 185 -8.41 -16.72 5.54
C PRO A 185 -7.83 -17.20 6.88
N THR A 186 -7.04 -18.27 6.85
CA THR A 186 -6.26 -18.76 7.98
C THR A 186 -4.80 -18.89 7.54
N LEU A 187 -3.87 -18.47 8.39
CA LEU A 187 -2.43 -18.56 8.14
C LEU A 187 -2.04 -19.99 7.74
N ALA A 188 -1.39 -20.13 6.58
CA ALA A 188 -0.89 -21.38 5.99
C ALA A 188 -1.89 -22.54 5.82
N HIS A 189 -3.20 -22.28 5.94
CA HIS A 189 -4.25 -23.25 5.67
C HIS A 189 -5.01 -22.90 4.40
N ASP A 190 -4.85 -23.74 3.38
CA ASP A 190 -5.68 -23.66 2.18
C ASP A 190 -7.07 -24.28 2.44
N SER A 191 -8.07 -23.42 2.56
CA SER A 191 -9.46 -23.81 2.78
C SER A 191 -10.11 -24.57 1.61
N THR A 192 -9.50 -24.59 0.43
CA THR A 192 -10.03 -25.32 -0.73
C THR A 192 -9.80 -26.82 -0.63
N LEU A 193 -8.82 -27.24 0.17
CA LEU A 193 -8.45 -28.64 0.36
C LEU A 193 -9.49 -29.40 1.21
N PRO A 194 -9.90 -30.62 0.81
CA PRO A 194 -10.96 -31.38 1.50
C PRO A 194 -10.76 -31.54 3.01
N GLN A 195 -9.52 -31.76 3.45
CA GLN A 195 -9.17 -31.94 4.87
C GLN A 195 -9.34 -30.68 5.73
N ASN A 196 -9.46 -29.51 5.10
CA ASN A 196 -9.65 -28.23 5.77
C ASN A 196 -11.09 -27.72 5.64
N ARG A 197 -11.99 -28.50 5.04
CA ARG A 197 -13.43 -28.18 4.98
C ARG A 197 -14.05 -28.45 6.34
N LEU A 198 -14.92 -27.53 6.76
CA LEU A 198 -15.71 -27.71 7.96
C LEU A 198 -16.77 -28.79 7.67
N ASP A 199 -16.74 -29.87 8.43
CA ASP A 199 -17.61 -31.04 8.22
C ASP A 199 -19.03 -30.86 8.81
N ASP A 200 -19.23 -29.92 9.74
CA ASP A 200 -20.48 -29.75 10.49
C ASP A 200 -20.86 -28.26 10.67
N GLU A 201 -22.17 -27.94 10.68
CA GLU A 201 -22.67 -26.56 10.89
C GLU A 201 -22.38 -26.01 12.30
N LYS A 202 -21.93 -26.87 13.22
CA LYS A 202 -21.52 -26.50 14.59
C LYS A 202 -20.09 -25.98 14.68
N ASP A 203 -19.23 -26.26 13.70
CA ASP A 203 -17.85 -25.80 13.67
C ASP A 203 -17.76 -24.43 12.98
N MET A 204 -18.39 -23.42 13.59
CA MET A 204 -18.28 -22.05 13.11
C MET A 204 -16.83 -21.56 13.30
N PRO A 205 -16.15 -21.09 12.24
CA PRO A 205 -14.75 -20.68 12.32
C PRO A 205 -14.62 -19.41 13.16
N ARG A 206 -13.82 -19.50 14.23
CA ARG A 206 -13.54 -18.37 15.12
C ARG A 206 -12.13 -17.84 14.92
N PRO A 207 -11.89 -16.54 15.19
CA PRO A 207 -12.88 -15.51 15.49
C PRO A 207 -13.78 -15.18 14.29
N SER A 208 -15.00 -14.70 14.54
CA SER A 208 -15.88 -14.18 13.49
C SER A 208 -15.49 -12.76 13.06
N GLN A 209 -16.04 -12.27 11.95
CA GLN A 209 -15.73 -10.95 11.38
C GLN A 209 -15.85 -9.81 12.40
N ASP A 210 -16.82 -9.86 13.30
CA ASP A 210 -17.08 -8.81 14.30
C ASP A 210 -17.09 -9.36 15.73
N GLU A 211 -16.31 -10.42 15.99
CA GLU A 211 -16.18 -10.99 17.34
C GLU A 211 -15.21 -10.17 18.18
N TYR A 212 -15.71 -9.62 19.28
CA TYR A 212 -14.90 -8.92 20.28
C TYR A 212 -15.32 -9.37 21.70
N PRO A 213 -14.37 -9.45 22.64
CA PRO A 213 -12.94 -9.20 22.48
C PRO A 213 -12.22 -10.34 21.74
N VAL A 214 -11.12 -10.03 21.05
CA VAL A 214 -10.35 -11.00 20.26
C VAL A 214 -8.85 -10.80 20.47
N LEU A 215 -8.09 -11.90 20.57
CA LEU A 215 -6.64 -11.85 20.67
C LEU A 215 -6.01 -11.61 19.30
N TYR A 216 -5.18 -10.59 19.22
CA TYR A 216 -4.33 -10.30 18.08
C TYR A 216 -2.89 -10.66 18.40
N PHE A 217 -2.22 -11.37 17.51
CA PHE A 217 -0.78 -11.62 17.57
C PHE A 217 -0.01 -10.58 16.76
N PHE A 218 1.04 -10.03 17.36
CA PHE A 218 1.94 -9.07 16.75
C PHE A 218 3.37 -9.60 16.75
N TYR A 219 4.03 -9.49 15.60
CA TYR A 219 5.42 -9.88 15.37
C TYR A 219 6.30 -8.71 14.94
N GLY A 220 5.75 -7.49 14.89
CA GLY A 220 6.39 -6.27 14.40
C GLY A 220 6.42 -5.15 15.42
N THR A 221 6.30 -3.91 14.94
CA THR A 221 6.29 -2.70 15.78
C THR A 221 5.08 -2.62 16.70
N LEU A 222 3.94 -3.23 16.32
CA LEU A 222 2.77 -3.36 17.19
C LEU A 222 3.02 -4.22 18.45
N ALA A 223 4.12 -4.97 18.51
CA ALA A 223 4.53 -5.65 19.74
C ALA A 223 5.16 -4.69 20.78
N ASP A 224 5.33 -3.40 20.46
CA ASP A 224 5.77 -2.38 21.41
C ASP A 224 4.56 -1.71 22.10
N PRO A 225 4.46 -1.77 23.45
CA PRO A 225 3.38 -1.13 24.21
C PRO A 225 3.23 0.36 23.91
N LYS A 226 4.32 1.09 23.61
CA LYS A 226 4.28 2.53 23.33
C LYS A 226 3.61 2.83 22.00
N VAL A 227 3.89 2.01 20.99
CA VAL A 227 3.26 2.12 19.67
C VAL A 227 1.77 1.85 19.81
N LEU A 228 1.37 0.79 20.52
CA LEU A 228 -0.03 0.50 20.78
C LEU A 228 -0.73 1.61 21.56
N LYS A 229 -0.11 2.11 22.64
CA LYS A 229 -0.67 3.20 23.44
C LYS A 229 -0.99 4.42 22.56
N HIS A 230 -0.04 4.80 21.71
CA HIS A 230 -0.19 5.96 20.83
C HIS A 230 -1.31 5.75 19.80
N HIS A 231 -1.31 4.62 19.08
CA HIS A 231 -2.28 4.37 18.01
C HIS A 231 -3.68 4.03 18.50
N LEU A 232 -3.80 3.40 19.67
CA LEU A 232 -5.09 3.07 20.29
C LEU A 232 -5.60 4.16 21.24
N ASN A 233 -4.85 5.26 21.38
CA ASN A 233 -5.15 6.38 22.29
C ASN A 233 -5.49 5.89 23.72
N LEU A 234 -4.67 4.98 24.26
CA LEU A 234 -4.88 4.41 25.59
C LEU A 234 -4.28 5.32 26.67
N ASP A 235 -4.95 5.43 27.81
CA ASP A 235 -4.46 6.22 28.96
C ASP A 235 -3.14 5.65 29.51
N THR A 236 -3.04 4.32 29.56
CA THR A 236 -1.90 3.56 30.10
C THR A 236 -1.25 2.68 29.05
N GLU A 237 0.04 2.35 29.25
CA GLU A 237 0.70 1.35 28.39
C GLU A 237 0.00 -0.01 28.53
N PRO A 238 -0.40 -0.64 27.42
CA PRO A 238 -1.08 -1.93 27.45
C PRO A 238 -0.11 -3.05 27.86
N SER A 239 -0.61 -3.99 28.66
CA SER A 239 0.12 -5.23 28.93
C SER A 239 -0.03 -6.18 27.74
N LEU A 240 1.11 -6.51 27.14
CA LEU A 240 1.24 -7.48 26.06
C LEU A 240 1.63 -8.84 26.65
N VAL A 241 0.96 -9.90 26.18
CA VAL A 241 1.24 -11.27 26.62
C VAL A 241 2.27 -11.88 25.68
N PRO A 242 3.43 -12.38 26.14
CA PRO A 242 4.36 -13.11 25.30
C PRO A 242 3.66 -14.30 24.63
N ALA A 243 3.80 -14.40 23.31
CA ALA A 243 3.08 -15.40 22.54
C ALA A 243 3.91 -15.93 21.37
N SER A 244 3.47 -17.02 20.78
CA SER A 244 3.99 -17.53 19.52
C SER A 244 2.89 -18.04 18.61
N ILE A 245 3.15 -18.09 17.32
CA ILE A 245 2.29 -18.74 16.32
C ILE A 245 3.09 -19.80 15.55
N GLN A 246 2.37 -20.71 14.90
CA GLN A 246 2.93 -21.73 14.02
C GLN A 246 2.53 -21.46 12.57
N ASP A 247 3.19 -22.15 11.64
CA ASP A 247 2.88 -22.17 10.21
C ASP A 247 3.01 -20.80 9.50
N GLY A 248 3.78 -19.90 10.11
CA GLY A 248 4.17 -18.62 9.51
C GLY A 248 5.68 -18.45 9.54
N GLU A 249 6.20 -17.63 8.63
CA GLU A 249 7.60 -17.20 8.64
C GLU A 249 7.64 -15.67 8.57
N VAL A 250 8.44 -15.03 9.43
CA VAL A 250 8.67 -13.58 9.35
C VAL A 250 9.88 -13.35 8.46
N ARG A 251 9.64 -12.73 7.31
CA ARG A 251 10.68 -12.27 6.39
C ARG A 251 10.86 -10.77 6.51
N HIS A 252 12.08 -10.31 6.20
CA HIS A 252 12.38 -8.88 6.12
C HIS A 252 12.27 -8.48 4.64
N TRP A 253 11.37 -7.54 4.34
CA TRP A 253 11.22 -6.97 3.01
C TRP A 253 11.44 -5.46 3.08
N ALA A 254 12.63 -5.02 2.67
CA ALA A 254 13.11 -3.66 2.89
C ALA A 254 12.97 -3.25 4.37
N LYS A 255 12.10 -2.27 4.67
CA LYS A 255 11.83 -1.79 6.03
C LYS A 255 10.70 -2.52 6.76
N TYR A 256 10.02 -3.46 6.10
CA TYR A 256 8.82 -4.11 6.64
C TYR A 256 9.12 -5.54 7.11
N ARG A 257 8.51 -5.93 8.24
CA ARG A 257 8.42 -7.33 8.66
C ARG A 257 7.18 -7.92 8.03
N ALA A 258 7.35 -8.91 7.17
CA ALA A 258 6.28 -9.57 6.46
C ALA A 258 6.09 -10.97 7.04
N LEU A 259 4.94 -11.23 7.66
CA LEU A 259 4.52 -12.59 7.96
C LEU A 259 3.94 -13.20 6.69
N VAL A 260 4.52 -14.31 6.25
CA VAL A 260 4.10 -15.09 5.09
C VAL A 260 3.71 -16.50 5.51
N ASP A 261 2.87 -17.16 4.71
CA ASP A 261 2.49 -18.55 4.92
C ASP A 261 3.73 -19.45 4.77
N ALA A 262 3.99 -20.27 5.78
CA ALA A 262 5.10 -21.23 5.75
C ALA A 262 4.66 -22.50 6.50
N PRO A 263 3.86 -23.38 5.87
CA PRO A 263 3.34 -24.56 6.53
C PRO A 263 4.49 -25.45 7.03
N GLY A 264 4.44 -25.86 8.31
CA GLY A 264 5.49 -26.66 8.94
C GLY A 264 6.77 -25.91 9.32
N SER A 265 6.76 -24.57 9.26
CA SER A 265 7.88 -23.72 9.71
C SER A 265 8.06 -23.72 11.23
N ALA A 266 9.20 -23.15 11.66
CA ALA A 266 9.46 -22.89 13.06
C ALA A 266 8.48 -21.86 13.66
N LYS A 267 8.31 -21.90 14.99
CA LYS A 267 7.46 -20.96 15.72
C LYS A 267 7.94 -19.52 15.53
N VAL A 268 7.01 -18.62 15.23
CA VAL A 268 7.24 -17.17 15.24
C VAL A 268 6.90 -16.65 16.63
N PHE A 269 7.87 -16.02 17.29
CA PHE A 269 7.68 -15.39 18.59
C PHE A 269 7.27 -13.92 18.43
N GLY A 270 6.40 -13.49 19.34
CA GLY A 270 5.87 -12.14 19.34
C GLY A 270 5.08 -11.88 20.61
N SER A 271 4.03 -11.07 20.50
CA SER A 271 3.18 -10.71 21.62
C SER A 271 1.72 -10.70 21.22
N ALA A 272 0.85 -11.12 22.13
CA ALA A 272 -0.58 -11.10 21.96
C ALA A 272 -1.18 -9.94 22.74
N PHE A 273 -2.18 -9.29 22.14
CA PHE A 273 -2.94 -8.21 22.74
C PHE A 273 -4.44 -8.46 22.56
N LEU A 274 -5.22 -8.20 23.60
CA LEU A 274 -6.66 -8.39 23.57
C LEU A 274 -7.35 -7.12 23.05
N VAL A 275 -7.77 -7.16 21.79
CA VAL A 275 -8.53 -6.10 21.15
C VAL A 275 -9.98 -6.18 21.61
N ARG A 276 -10.50 -5.09 22.19
CA ARG A 276 -11.80 -5.07 22.88
C ARG A 276 -12.95 -4.54 22.03
N SER A 277 -12.66 -3.79 20.97
CA SER A 277 -13.66 -3.14 20.15
C SER A 277 -13.22 -3.02 18.70
N ARG A 278 -14.20 -2.82 17.81
CA ARG A 278 -13.99 -2.53 16.39
C ARG A 278 -13.10 -1.30 16.18
N ASP A 279 -13.27 -0.24 16.97
CA ASP A 279 -12.48 0.99 16.81
C ASP A 279 -10.98 0.75 17.09
N GLN A 280 -10.66 -0.08 18.09
CA GLN A 280 -9.28 -0.48 18.35
C GLN A 280 -8.73 -1.32 17.20
N GLU A 281 -9.50 -2.28 16.69
CA GLU A 281 -9.10 -3.08 15.54
C GLU A 281 -8.86 -2.22 14.30
N ASP A 282 -9.76 -1.28 14.03
CA ASP A 282 -9.66 -0.38 12.89
C ASP A 282 -8.41 0.49 12.96
N ALA A 283 -8.07 1.02 14.13
CA ALA A 283 -6.81 1.76 14.35
C ALA A 283 -5.58 0.90 14.03
N LEU A 284 -5.56 -0.38 14.43
CA LEU A 284 -4.48 -1.30 14.08
C LEU A 284 -4.42 -1.59 12.59
N ARG A 285 -5.58 -1.79 11.95
CA ARG A 285 -5.68 -2.02 10.51
C ARG A 285 -5.24 -0.82 9.68
N PHE A 286 -5.48 0.40 10.17
CA PHE A 286 -4.95 1.62 9.53
C PHE A 286 -3.43 1.73 9.66
N TYR A 287 -2.86 1.33 10.80
CA TYR A 287 -1.42 1.33 10.99
C TYR A 287 -0.69 0.36 10.05
N GLU A 288 -1.19 -0.88 9.91
CA GLU A 288 -0.57 -1.89 9.05
C GLU A 288 -0.77 -1.60 7.56
N THR A 289 -1.79 -0.82 7.18
CA THR A 289 -2.11 -0.42 5.79
C THR A 289 -2.66 -1.55 4.91
N ASP A 290 -3.03 -1.23 3.66
CA ASP A 290 -3.57 -2.18 2.66
C ASP A 290 -2.52 -3.17 2.11
N ARG A 291 -1.29 -3.13 2.63
CA ARG A 291 -0.24 -4.13 2.37
C ARG A 291 -0.45 -5.44 3.13
N TYR A 292 -1.26 -5.40 4.17
CA TYR A 292 -1.53 -6.54 5.03
C TYR A 292 -3.02 -6.88 5.01
N GLU A 293 -3.31 -8.13 5.31
CA GLU A 293 -4.64 -8.64 5.56
C GLU A 293 -4.70 -9.27 6.96
N VAL A 294 -5.88 -9.25 7.56
CA VAL A 294 -6.17 -9.90 8.82
C VAL A 294 -6.58 -11.34 8.54
N VAL A 295 -5.86 -12.29 9.13
CA VAL A 295 -6.12 -13.73 8.98
C VAL A 295 -6.26 -14.40 10.33
N ARG A 296 -6.98 -15.53 10.37
CA ARG A 296 -7.05 -16.38 11.56
C ARG A 296 -5.73 -17.10 11.79
N CYS A 297 -5.35 -17.25 13.06
CA CYS A 297 -4.18 -18.01 13.47
C CYS A 297 -4.37 -18.65 14.85
N ARG A 298 -3.51 -19.62 15.17
CA ARG A 298 -3.43 -20.22 16.50
C ARG A 298 -2.32 -19.55 17.30
N ILE A 299 -2.70 -18.90 18.40
CA ILE A 299 -1.79 -18.17 19.29
C ILE A 299 -1.50 -19.05 20.49
N PHE A 300 -0.22 -19.31 20.74
CA PHE A 300 0.28 -20.07 21.88
C PHE A 300 0.83 -19.09 22.92
N THR A 301 0.19 -19.07 24.09
CA THR A 301 0.60 -18.28 25.26
C THR A 301 0.95 -19.21 26.42
N GLU A 302 1.43 -18.67 27.54
CA GLU A 302 1.63 -19.45 28.77
C GLU A 302 0.30 -20.03 29.31
N ASP A 303 -0.81 -19.30 29.11
CA ASP A 303 -2.14 -19.69 29.58
C ASP A 303 -2.82 -20.76 28.69
N GLY A 304 -2.27 -21.00 27.49
CA GLY A 304 -2.78 -22.02 26.57
C GLY A 304 -2.82 -21.59 25.10
N VAL A 305 -3.62 -22.31 24.33
CA VAL A 305 -3.79 -22.10 22.88
C VAL A 305 -5.11 -21.38 22.62
N HIS A 306 -5.03 -20.26 21.91
CA HIS A 306 -6.18 -19.41 21.59
C HIS A 306 -6.34 -19.29 20.06
N GLN A 307 -7.59 -19.26 19.60
CA GLN A 307 -7.90 -18.82 18.24
C GLN A 307 -7.91 -17.30 18.22
N GLY A 308 -7.08 -16.71 17.37
CA GLY A 308 -6.91 -15.28 17.29
C GLY A 308 -6.68 -14.82 15.86
N LEU A 309 -6.28 -13.57 15.74
CA LEU A 309 -6.04 -12.92 14.47
C LEU A 309 -4.59 -12.43 14.40
N THR A 310 -4.06 -12.33 13.19
CA THR A 310 -2.74 -11.72 12.93
C THR A 310 -2.80 -10.98 11.59
N PHE A 311 -1.83 -10.10 11.38
CA PHE A 311 -1.61 -9.49 10.08
C PHE A 311 -0.71 -10.40 9.23
N ARG A 312 -1.10 -10.67 7.99
CA ARG A 312 -0.32 -11.39 6.97
C ARG A 312 -0.04 -10.43 5.82
N PHE A 313 1.15 -10.49 5.25
CA PHE A 313 1.51 -9.63 4.12
C PHE A 313 0.94 -10.20 2.81
N GLU A 314 0.12 -9.42 2.09
CA GLU A 314 -0.56 -9.85 0.84
C GLU A 314 0.36 -9.70 -0.40
N GLY A 315 1.54 -9.09 -0.24
CA GLY A 315 2.39 -8.65 -1.35
C GLY A 315 3.61 -9.49 -1.69
N TRP A 316 3.79 -10.70 -1.13
CA TRP A 316 4.94 -11.54 -1.47
C TRP A 316 4.67 -12.29 -2.79
N PRO A 317 5.41 -12.02 -3.89
CA PRO A 317 5.35 -12.86 -5.07
C PRO A 317 5.99 -14.21 -4.72
N GLY A 318 5.16 -15.25 -4.63
CA GLY A 318 5.62 -16.64 -4.62
C GLY A 318 6.21 -17.05 -5.96
#